data_AF-A0A6N7L425-F1
#
_entry.id   AF-A0A6N7L425-F1
#
_cell.length_a   1.000
_cell.length_b   1.000
_cell.length_c   1.000
_cell.angle_alpha   90.00
_cell.angle_beta   90.00
_cell.angle_gamma   90.00
#
_symmetry.space_group_name_H-M   'P 1'
#
loop_
_entity.id
_entity.type
_entity.pdbx_description
1 polymer ?
#
loop_
_entity_poly.entity_id
_entity_poly.type
_entity_poly.pdbx_seq_one_letter_code
_entity_poly.pdbx_strand_id
1 'polypeptide(L)'
;MVSNGWSRVHVPVPPAVAPYTVPGGAGVPPMPSAPPAVPLPTGVPEVVIRSRAELEQLRDDARQELAATEESFRAMWLDPRHRGEGLTGVLNAVLWLLGERPLAPMSNEVEDSPLPVTRSIGREQIHAEDRVFGRAWREERTEWYAGGVLRTLEWSHIQGRDRPISESF
;
A
#
# COMPACT_ATOMS: atom_id res chain seq x y z
N MET A 1 -44.88 4.67 62.64
CA MET A 1 -45.05 6.10 62.30
C MET A 1 -44.30 6.36 61.01
N VAL A 2 -44.91 7.20 60.17
CA VAL A 2 -44.75 7.35 58.73
C VAL A 2 -43.32 7.65 58.26
N SER A 3 -42.83 6.88 57.29
CA SER A 3 -41.79 7.29 56.35
C SER A 3 -42.41 8.20 55.29
N ASN A 4 -41.76 9.32 54.96
CA ASN A 4 -41.55 9.71 53.57
C ASN A 4 -40.49 10.79 53.45
N GLY A 5 -39.55 10.56 52.53
CA GLY A 5 -38.48 11.50 52.24
C GLY A 5 -37.80 11.22 50.90
N TRP A 6 -38.28 11.94 49.89
CA TRP A 6 -37.57 12.45 48.72
C TRP A 6 -37.47 11.58 47.45
N SER A 7 -37.87 12.25 46.36
CA SER A 7 -38.31 11.76 45.06
C SER A 7 -37.17 11.37 44.10
N ARG A 8 -37.40 10.32 43.29
CA ARG A 8 -36.69 10.07 42.02
C ARG A 8 -37.54 10.57 40.86
N VAL A 9 -36.92 11.35 39.98
CA VAL A 9 -37.47 11.77 38.69
C VAL A 9 -37.57 10.54 37.77
N HIS A 10 -38.75 10.30 37.20
CA HIS A 10 -39.01 9.23 36.23
C HIS A 10 -38.74 9.74 34.82
N VAL A 11 -37.85 9.07 34.08
CA VAL A 11 -37.69 9.24 32.63
C VAL A 11 -38.63 8.25 31.93
N PRO A 12 -39.53 8.68 31.03
CA PRO A 12 -40.43 7.76 30.34
C PRO A 12 -39.69 6.97 29.24
N VAL A 13 -40.00 5.68 29.17
CA VAL A 13 -39.54 4.72 28.14
C VAL A 13 -40.33 4.97 26.84
N PRO A 14 -39.69 5.00 25.65
CA PRO A 14 -40.42 5.13 24.39
C PRO A 14 -41.16 3.83 24.03
N PRO A 15 -42.32 3.91 23.36
CA PRO A 15 -43.16 2.75 23.05
C PRO A 15 -42.50 1.83 22.02
N ALA A 16 -42.75 0.52 22.17
CA ALA A 16 -42.28 -0.53 21.27
C ALA A 16 -42.85 -0.37 19.86
N VAL A 17 -41.97 -0.34 18.85
CA VAL A 17 -42.33 -0.26 17.43
C VAL A 17 -42.85 -1.62 16.96
N ALA A 18 -44.03 -1.63 16.32
CA ALA A 18 -44.65 -2.82 15.76
C ALA A 18 -43.80 -3.44 14.61
N PRO A 19 -43.86 -4.77 14.39
CA PRO A 19 -43.13 -5.40 13.30
C PRO A 19 -43.69 -4.97 11.93
N TYR A 20 -42.82 -4.41 11.09
CA TYR A 20 -43.15 -4.04 9.72
C TYR A 20 -43.43 -5.29 8.87
N THR A 21 -44.62 -5.33 8.27
CA THR A 21 -44.98 -6.24 7.18
C THR A 21 -44.44 -5.67 5.87
N VAL A 22 -43.67 -6.46 5.11
CA VAL A 22 -43.10 -6.04 3.82
C VAL A 22 -44.17 -6.13 2.72
N PRO A 23 -44.54 -5.04 2.03
CA PRO A 23 -45.34 -5.12 0.81
C PRO A 23 -44.42 -5.53 -0.34
N GLY A 24 -44.83 -6.54 -1.11
CA GLY A 24 -44.07 -7.03 -2.26
C GLY A 24 -43.93 -5.98 -3.37
N GLY A 25 -42.79 -6.06 -4.08
CA GLY A 25 -42.62 -5.52 -5.43
C GLY A 25 -42.04 -4.11 -5.55
N ALA A 26 -40.73 -3.97 -5.39
CA ALA A 26 -39.93 -2.98 -6.11
C ALA A 26 -38.49 -3.51 -6.19
N GLY A 27 -38.01 -3.72 -7.42
CA GLY A 27 -36.67 -4.25 -7.67
C GLY A 27 -35.60 -3.38 -7.03
N VAL A 28 -34.65 -4.03 -6.37
CA VAL A 28 -33.41 -3.39 -5.95
C VAL A 28 -32.80 -2.75 -7.20
N PRO A 29 -32.53 -1.44 -7.25
CA PRO A 29 -31.83 -0.87 -8.38
C PRO A 29 -30.50 -1.62 -8.51
N PRO A 30 -30.12 -2.08 -9.71
CA PRO A 30 -28.85 -2.78 -9.87
C PRO A 30 -27.75 -1.88 -9.32
N MET A 31 -26.92 -2.43 -8.42
CA MET A 31 -25.69 -1.76 -8.01
C MET A 31 -24.96 -1.30 -9.27
N PRO A 32 -24.40 -0.08 -9.30
CA PRO A 32 -23.54 0.34 -10.40
C PRO A 32 -22.52 -0.78 -10.63
N SER A 33 -22.57 -1.39 -11.81
CA SER A 33 -21.57 -2.38 -12.20
C SER A 33 -20.21 -1.72 -12.02
N ALA A 34 -19.34 -2.34 -11.23
CA ALA A 34 -17.96 -1.87 -11.11
C ALA A 34 -17.43 -1.65 -12.54
N PRO A 35 -16.76 -0.52 -12.82
CA PRO A 35 -16.14 -0.31 -14.12
C PRO A 35 -15.31 -1.54 -14.47
N PRO A 36 -15.28 -1.97 -15.74
CA PRO A 36 -14.46 -3.10 -16.14
C PRO A 36 -13.03 -2.84 -15.68
N ALA A 37 -12.40 -3.84 -15.05
CA ALA A 37 -11.00 -3.74 -14.64
C ALA A 37 -10.19 -3.38 -15.89
N VAL A 38 -9.55 -2.21 -15.86
CA VAL A 38 -8.61 -1.83 -16.92
C VAL A 38 -7.55 -2.93 -16.97
N PRO A 39 -7.29 -3.53 -18.15
CA PRO A 39 -6.26 -4.55 -18.25
C PRO A 39 -4.95 -4.00 -17.71
N LEU A 40 -4.27 -4.77 -16.84
CA LEU A 40 -2.95 -4.38 -16.36
C LEU A 40 -2.04 -4.15 -17.58
N PRO A 41 -1.21 -3.08 -17.54
CA PRO A 41 -0.25 -2.86 -18.62
C PRO A 41 0.66 -4.08 -18.75
N THR A 42 0.98 -4.48 -19.98
CA THR A 42 1.84 -5.64 -20.23
C THR A 42 3.33 -5.29 -20.31
N GLY A 43 3.67 -3.99 -20.28
CA GLY A 43 5.03 -3.47 -20.36
C GLY A 43 5.63 -3.06 -19.01
N VAL A 44 6.76 -2.38 -19.08
CA VAL A 44 7.43 -1.66 -17.97
C VAL A 44 7.73 -0.22 -18.42
N PRO A 45 7.95 0.72 -17.51
CA PRO A 45 8.38 2.08 -17.85
C PRO A 45 9.62 2.09 -18.74
N GLU A 46 9.73 3.06 -19.65
CA GLU A 46 10.82 3.14 -20.64
C GLU A 46 12.23 3.15 -20.02
N VAL A 47 12.40 3.81 -18.87
CA VAL A 47 13.69 3.90 -18.18
C VAL A 47 14.06 2.63 -17.41
N VAL A 48 13.08 1.75 -17.16
CA VAL A 48 13.31 0.52 -16.40
C VAL A 48 14.02 -0.49 -17.29
N ILE A 49 15.21 -0.91 -16.86
CA ILE A 49 16.07 -1.86 -17.59
C ILE A 49 15.77 -3.32 -17.20
N ARG A 50 14.95 -3.53 -16.16
CA ARG A 50 14.51 -4.85 -15.71
C ARG A 50 13.29 -5.30 -16.49
N SER A 51 13.25 -6.58 -16.82
CA SER A 51 12.10 -7.19 -17.44
C SER A 51 10.89 -7.19 -16.49
N ARG A 52 9.70 -7.25 -17.07
CA ARG A 52 8.46 -7.40 -16.30
C ARG A 52 8.51 -8.62 -15.37
N ALA A 53 9.04 -9.74 -15.86
CA ALA A 53 9.17 -10.97 -15.08
C ALA A 53 10.08 -10.79 -13.84
N GLU A 54 11.19 -10.05 -13.97
CA GLU A 54 12.05 -9.74 -12.81
C GLU A 54 11.32 -8.89 -11.76
N LEU A 55 10.50 -7.92 -12.20
CA LEU A 55 9.68 -7.10 -11.31
C LEU A 55 8.57 -7.94 -10.64
N GLU A 56 7.88 -8.79 -11.39
CA GLU A 56 6.86 -9.70 -10.85
C GLU A 56 7.48 -10.66 -9.82
N GLN A 57 8.67 -11.19 -10.09
CA GLN A 57 9.40 -12.01 -9.14
C GLN A 57 9.77 -11.22 -7.87
N LEU A 58 10.19 -9.95 -7.98
CA LEU A 58 10.47 -9.11 -6.81
C LEU A 58 9.20 -8.80 -6.00
N ARG A 59 8.07 -8.57 -6.67
CA ARG A 59 6.75 -8.41 -6.02
C ARG A 59 6.39 -9.65 -5.20
N ASP A 60 6.56 -10.83 -5.79
CA ASP A 60 6.18 -12.09 -5.15
C ASP A 60 7.15 -12.45 -4.02
N ASP A 61 8.45 -12.19 -4.20
CA ASP A 61 9.44 -12.29 -3.12
C ASP A 61 9.14 -11.35 -1.95
N ALA A 62 8.76 -10.10 -2.22
CA ALA A 62 8.40 -9.13 -1.18
C ALA A 62 7.13 -9.54 -0.41
N ARG A 63 6.18 -10.21 -1.07
CA ARG A 63 4.97 -10.78 -0.44
C ARG A 63 5.26 -12.04 0.39
N GLN A 64 6.26 -12.83 -0.01
CA GLN A 64 6.69 -14.05 0.69
C GLN A 64 7.56 -13.74 1.91
N GLU A 65 8.54 -12.83 1.75
CA GLU A 65 8.97 -11.98 2.87
C GLU A 65 7.72 -11.23 3.41
N LEU A 66 7.66 -10.36 4.41
CA LEU A 66 6.36 -9.90 5.00
C LEU A 66 5.50 -11.03 5.61
N ALA A 67 5.03 -12.03 4.84
CA ALA A 67 4.26 -13.18 5.33
C ALA A 67 5.11 -14.19 6.11
N ALA A 68 6.40 -14.36 5.75
CA ALA A 68 7.29 -15.25 6.47
C ALA A 68 7.58 -14.76 7.90
N THR A 69 7.59 -15.70 8.85
CA THR A 69 7.72 -15.41 10.28
C THR A 69 9.15 -15.31 10.78
N GLU A 70 10.14 -16.03 10.24
CA GLU A 70 11.57 -15.78 10.56
C GLU A 70 12.63 -16.63 9.82
N GLU A 71 12.28 -17.66 9.03
CA GLU A 71 13.27 -18.70 8.67
C GLU A 71 14.37 -18.35 7.64
N SER A 72 14.37 -17.16 7.03
CA SER A 72 15.53 -16.64 6.28
C SER A 72 15.23 -15.24 5.75
N PHE A 73 15.85 -14.22 6.35
CA PHE A 73 15.65 -12.85 5.91
C PHE A 73 16.60 -12.48 4.77
N ARG A 74 16.07 -12.36 3.54
CA ARG A 74 16.86 -12.17 2.31
C ARG A 74 17.22 -10.72 1.97
N ALA A 75 16.79 -9.74 2.79
CA ALA A 75 17.08 -8.32 2.58
C ALA A 75 18.22 -7.83 3.50
N MET A 76 19.47 -8.16 3.16
CA MET A 76 20.66 -7.91 4.01
C MET A 76 20.92 -6.42 4.34
N TRP A 77 20.32 -5.50 3.58
CA TRP A 77 20.47 -4.07 3.79
C TRP A 77 19.52 -3.50 4.86
N LEU A 78 18.50 -4.25 5.24
CA LEU A 78 17.41 -3.80 6.08
C LEU A 78 17.64 -4.28 7.51
N ASP A 79 17.48 -3.41 8.51
CA ASP A 79 17.49 -3.86 9.90
C ASP A 79 16.27 -4.79 10.12
N PRO A 80 16.44 -6.01 10.65
CA PRO A 80 15.33 -6.94 10.90
C PRO A 80 14.18 -6.34 11.72
N ARG A 81 14.46 -5.38 12.61
CA ARG A 81 13.44 -4.67 13.42
C ARG A 81 12.50 -3.83 12.57
N HIS A 82 12.97 -3.38 11.40
CA HIS A 82 12.23 -2.56 10.46
C HIS A 82 11.86 -3.32 9.17
N ARG A 83 11.94 -4.66 9.22
CA ARG A 83 11.61 -5.56 8.11
C ARG A 83 10.28 -5.21 7.45
N GLY A 84 9.22 -5.03 8.25
CA GLY A 84 7.89 -4.72 7.74
C GLY A 84 7.86 -3.43 6.93
N GLU A 85 8.49 -2.37 7.42
CA GLU A 85 8.51 -1.06 6.76
C GLU A 85 9.31 -1.10 5.46
N GLY A 86 10.53 -1.62 5.49
CA GLY A 86 11.39 -1.67 4.30
C GLY A 86 10.83 -2.56 3.20
N LEU A 87 10.30 -3.74 3.54
CA LEU A 87 9.67 -4.62 2.56
C LEU A 87 8.36 -4.03 2.00
N THR A 88 7.59 -3.29 2.81
CA THR A 88 6.43 -2.56 2.31
C THR A 88 6.83 -1.49 1.31
N GLY A 89 7.97 -0.81 1.54
CA GLY A 89 8.57 0.12 0.59
C GLY A 89 8.94 -0.55 -0.74
N VAL A 90 9.61 -1.71 -0.67
CA VAL A 90 9.93 -2.52 -1.86
C VAL A 90 8.67 -2.91 -2.62
N LEU A 91 7.68 -3.47 -1.91
CA LEU A 91 6.43 -3.94 -2.50
C LEU A 91 5.66 -2.80 -3.19
N ASN A 92 5.52 -1.66 -2.53
CA ASN A 92 4.79 -0.53 -3.11
C ASN A 92 5.50 0.06 -4.33
N ALA A 93 6.82 0.13 -4.31
CA ALA A 93 7.59 0.59 -5.46
C ALA A 93 7.45 -0.35 -6.66
N VAL A 94 7.57 -1.67 -6.45
CA VAL A 94 7.45 -2.63 -7.56
C VAL A 94 6.02 -2.72 -8.11
N LEU A 95 5.00 -2.67 -7.26
CA LEU A 95 3.60 -2.60 -7.72
C LEU A 95 3.34 -1.34 -8.56
N TRP A 96 3.95 -0.21 -8.18
CA TRP A 96 3.84 1.03 -8.95
C TRP A 96 4.55 0.92 -10.31
N LEU A 97 5.77 0.36 -10.36
CA LEU A 97 6.47 0.11 -11.63
C LEU A 97 5.74 -0.89 -12.55
N LEU A 98 5.00 -1.85 -11.98
CA LEU A 98 4.17 -2.80 -12.73
C LEU A 98 2.82 -2.23 -13.19
N GLY A 99 2.47 -1.04 -12.72
CA GLY A 99 1.16 -0.42 -12.93
C GLY A 99 0.01 -1.06 -12.15
N GLU A 100 0.33 -1.88 -11.15
CA GLU A 100 -0.63 -2.51 -10.24
C GLU A 100 -1.03 -1.58 -9.09
N ARG A 101 -0.29 -0.50 -8.88
CA ARG A 101 -0.57 0.54 -7.89
C ARG A 101 -0.64 1.90 -8.59
N PRO A 102 -1.77 2.63 -8.47
CA PRO A 102 -1.92 3.95 -9.12
C PRO A 102 -1.21 5.10 -8.38
N LEU A 103 -0.90 4.91 -7.10
CA LEU A 103 -0.28 5.92 -6.24
C LEU A 103 1.23 5.73 -6.15
N ALA A 104 1.97 6.79 -6.44
CA ALA A 104 3.42 6.82 -6.27
C ALA A 104 3.81 6.53 -4.79
N PRO A 105 4.86 5.73 -4.55
CA PRO A 105 5.11 5.13 -3.23
C PRO A 105 5.50 6.14 -2.14
N MET A 106 6.22 7.21 -2.49
CA MET A 106 6.56 8.30 -1.59
C MET A 106 5.46 9.36 -1.61
N SER A 107 5.24 10.03 -2.75
CA SER A 107 4.39 11.23 -2.83
C SER A 107 2.89 10.96 -2.69
N ASN A 108 2.43 9.72 -2.91
CA ASN A 108 1.03 9.36 -3.07
C ASN A 108 0.32 10.16 -4.19
N GLU A 109 1.07 10.68 -5.16
CA GLU A 109 0.46 11.26 -6.34
C GLU A 109 -0.12 10.17 -7.25
N VAL A 110 -1.25 10.47 -7.89
CA VAL A 110 -1.87 9.60 -8.90
C VAL A 110 -1.19 9.85 -10.23
N GLU A 111 -0.84 8.79 -10.94
CA GLU A 111 -0.33 8.89 -12.31
C GLU A 111 -1.50 8.90 -13.32
N ASP A 112 -1.40 9.76 -14.34
CA ASP A 112 -2.36 9.79 -15.46
C ASP A 112 -2.22 8.55 -16.38
N SER A 113 -1.07 7.88 -16.30
CA SER A 113 -0.71 6.69 -17.06
C SER A 113 -0.69 5.46 -16.14
N PRO A 114 -1.08 4.27 -16.63
CA PRO A 114 -1.01 3.04 -15.86
C PRO A 114 0.43 2.65 -15.51
N LEU A 115 1.43 3.10 -16.29
CA LEU A 115 2.85 2.94 -15.97
C LEU A 115 3.46 4.31 -15.64
N PRO A 116 4.31 4.42 -14.62
CA PRO A 116 4.96 5.68 -14.29
C PRO A 116 5.93 6.09 -15.38
N VAL A 117 6.01 7.40 -15.63
CA VAL A 117 6.96 7.97 -16.60
C VAL A 117 8.32 8.22 -15.94
N THR A 118 9.37 8.33 -16.75
CA THR A 118 10.76 8.55 -16.30
C THR A 118 10.89 9.71 -15.30
N ARG A 119 10.16 10.80 -15.54
CA ARG A 119 10.16 11.96 -14.64
C ARG A 119 9.61 11.63 -13.25
N SER A 120 8.52 10.86 -13.19
CA SER A 120 7.90 10.45 -11.94
C SER A 120 8.85 9.55 -11.14
N ILE A 121 9.52 8.60 -11.81
CA ILE A 121 10.51 7.71 -11.18
C ILE A 121 11.65 8.52 -10.55
N GLY A 122 12.24 9.47 -11.29
CA GLY A 122 13.32 10.31 -10.77
C GLY A 122 12.88 11.17 -9.58
N ARG A 123 11.64 11.69 -9.59
CA ARG A 123 11.08 12.45 -8.46
C ARG A 123 10.91 11.58 -7.22
N GLU A 124 10.33 10.39 -7.36
CA GLU A 124 10.14 9.47 -6.23
C GLU A 124 11.48 8.99 -5.66
N GLN A 125 12.50 8.84 -6.50
CA GLN A 125 13.86 8.56 -6.06
C GLN A 125 14.43 9.68 -5.21
N ILE A 126 14.29 10.95 -5.63
CA ILE A 126 14.74 12.11 -4.85
C ILE A 126 14.00 12.17 -3.49
N HIS A 127 12.69 11.94 -3.47
CA HIS A 127 11.90 11.91 -2.24
C HIS A 127 12.36 10.81 -1.28
N ALA A 128 12.64 9.62 -1.81
CA ALA A 128 13.16 8.51 -1.03
C ALA A 128 14.58 8.80 -0.51
N GLU A 129 15.46 9.35 -1.34
CA GLU A 129 16.81 9.78 -0.97
C GLU A 129 16.77 10.82 0.16
N ASP A 130 16.01 11.90 -0.02
CA ASP A 130 15.88 12.95 0.99
C ASP A 130 15.37 12.41 2.32
N ARG A 131 14.47 11.42 2.30
CA ARG A 131 13.97 10.81 3.52
C ARG A 131 15.01 9.91 4.19
N VAL A 132 15.73 9.08 3.43
CA VAL A 132 16.80 8.21 3.95
C VAL A 132 17.94 9.04 4.56
N PHE A 133 18.30 10.17 3.97
CA PHE A 133 19.41 11.01 4.43
C PHE A 133 18.99 12.16 5.36
N GLY A 134 17.77 12.12 5.92
CA GLY A 134 17.34 13.04 6.97
C GLY A 134 17.08 14.48 6.50
N ARG A 135 16.86 14.72 5.20
CA ARG A 135 16.52 16.05 4.63
C ARG A 135 15.02 16.40 4.76
N ALA A 136 14.32 15.73 5.69
CA ALA A 136 12.95 16.04 6.13
C ALA A 136 11.83 15.97 5.07
N TRP A 137 11.97 15.16 4.01
CA TRP A 137 10.86 14.93 3.09
C TRP A 137 9.75 14.10 3.76
N ARG A 138 8.54 14.66 3.92
CA ARG A 138 7.33 14.11 4.57
C ARG A 138 7.58 13.06 5.66
N GLU A 139 7.44 13.48 6.92
CA GLU A 139 7.73 12.66 8.11
C GLU A 139 6.86 11.40 8.27
N GLU A 140 5.71 11.34 7.61
CA GLU A 140 4.77 10.21 7.64
C GLU A 140 5.36 8.89 7.11
N ARG A 141 6.33 8.95 6.19
CA ARG A 141 7.06 7.77 5.71
C ARG A 141 8.28 7.58 6.59
N THR A 142 8.60 6.37 6.98
CA THR A 142 9.84 6.09 7.73
C THR A 142 11.05 6.07 6.79
N GLU A 143 12.25 6.25 7.34
CA GLU A 143 13.50 6.10 6.58
C GLU A 143 13.65 4.69 5.99
N TRP A 144 13.14 3.66 6.68
CA TRP A 144 13.19 2.27 6.24
C TRP A 144 12.26 2.00 5.07
N TYR A 145 11.04 2.52 5.13
CA TYR A 145 10.13 2.50 3.98
C TYR A 145 10.76 3.19 2.77
N ALA A 146 11.32 4.39 2.98
CA ALA A 146 12.00 5.14 1.94
C ALA A 146 13.20 4.37 1.37
N GLY A 147 13.98 3.69 2.22
CA GLY A 147 15.08 2.83 1.79
C GLY A 147 14.64 1.67 0.88
N GLY A 148 13.49 1.07 1.18
CA GLY A 148 12.89 0.03 0.33
C GLY A 148 12.47 0.56 -1.05
N VAL A 149 11.87 1.75 -1.08
CA VAL A 149 11.51 2.43 -2.33
C VAL A 149 12.76 2.76 -3.13
N LEU A 150 13.73 3.44 -2.51
CA LEU A 150 14.96 3.90 -3.15
C LEU A 150 15.71 2.74 -3.81
N ARG A 151 15.97 1.65 -3.07
CA ARG A 151 16.69 0.49 -3.59
C ARG A 151 15.96 -0.18 -4.74
N THR A 152 14.63 -0.25 -4.68
CA THR A 152 13.82 -0.83 -5.77
C THR A 152 13.91 0.01 -7.02
N LEU A 153 13.80 1.33 -6.89
CA LEU A 153 13.95 2.25 -8.01
C LEU A 153 15.37 2.16 -8.58
N GLU A 154 16.42 2.28 -7.77
CA GLU A 154 17.80 2.16 -8.24
C GLU A 154 18.07 0.83 -8.95
N TRP A 155 17.66 -0.30 -8.38
CA TRP A 155 17.81 -1.61 -9.02
C TRP A 155 17.07 -1.72 -10.36
N SER A 156 15.92 -1.05 -10.48
CA SER A 156 15.08 -1.12 -11.69
C SER A 156 15.68 -0.43 -12.91
N HIS A 157 16.51 0.61 -12.74
CA HIS A 157 16.99 1.45 -13.86
C HIS A 157 18.48 1.80 -13.82
N ILE A 158 19.23 1.42 -12.78
CA ILE A 158 20.68 1.63 -12.68
C ILE A 158 21.40 0.28 -12.78
N GLN A 159 22.34 0.17 -13.72
CA GLN A 159 23.17 -1.02 -13.87
C GLN A 159 24.07 -1.27 -12.66
N GLY A 160 24.27 -2.55 -12.31
CA GLY A 160 25.17 -2.96 -11.22
C GLY A 160 24.62 -2.75 -9.80
N ARG A 161 23.39 -2.26 -9.64
CA ARG A 161 22.71 -2.23 -8.35
C ARG A 161 22.20 -3.63 -7.96
N ASP A 162 22.39 -3.98 -6.69
CA ASP A 162 21.91 -5.24 -6.13
C ASP A 162 20.39 -5.27 -6.04
N ARG A 163 19.82 -6.46 -6.21
CA ARG A 163 18.39 -6.69 -6.04
C ARG A 163 18.01 -6.45 -4.56
N PRO A 164 16.89 -5.76 -4.25
CA PRO A 164 16.52 -5.46 -2.86
C PRO A 164 16.28 -6.70 -1.99
N ILE A 165 15.86 -7.80 -2.60
CA ILE A 165 15.67 -9.10 -1.95
C ILE A 165 16.51 -10.11 -2.74
N SER A 166 17.47 -10.75 -2.07
CA SER A 166 18.34 -11.74 -2.72
C SER A 166 17.53 -12.92 -3.23
N GLU A 167 17.98 -13.52 -4.34
CA GLU A 167 17.45 -14.79 -4.81
C GLU A 167 17.79 -15.90 -3.81
N SER A 168 16.91 -16.90 -3.72
CA SER A 168 17.17 -18.09 -2.92
C SER A 168 18.27 -18.91 -3.61
N PHE A 169 19.35 -19.21 -2.89
CA PHE A 169 20.45 -20.07 -3.35
C PHE A 169 20.02 -21.52 -3.55
#